data_AF-A0A1K2HTD0-F1
#
_entry.id   AF-A0A1K2HTD0-F1
#
_cell.length_a   1.000
_cell.length_b   1.000
_cell.length_c   1.000
_cell.angle_alpha   90.00
_cell.angle_beta   90.00
_cell.angle_gamma   90.00
#
_symmetry.space_group_name_H-M   'P 1'
#
loop_
_entity.id
_entity.type
_entity.pdbx_description
1 polymer ?
#
loop_
_entity_poly.entity_id
_entity_poly.type
_entity_poly.pdbx_seq_one_letter_code
_entity_poly.pdbx_strand_id
1 'polypeptide(L)'
;MIANALIVVVIAIHVWIVILEMLLWDKPQGRKAFGLTPEFARATKVLAANQGLYNGFLAAGLLVGVLQAEAGLAFKLFFLGCVIVAGIFGAATSSIRILYVQALPAALALAATLAAV
;
A
#
# COMPACT_ATOMS: atom_id res chain seq x y z
N MET A 1 -17.67 -5.20 -10.68
CA MET A 1 -17.63 -5.83 -9.33
C MET A 1 -16.24 -6.35 -8.96
N ILE A 2 -15.59 -7.16 -9.80
CA ILE A 2 -14.25 -7.74 -9.51
C ILE A 2 -13.18 -6.66 -9.33
N ALA A 3 -13.13 -5.62 -10.19
CA ALA A 3 -12.17 -4.52 -10.06
C ALA A 3 -12.22 -3.83 -8.68
N ASN A 4 -13.41 -3.43 -8.23
CA ASN A 4 -13.57 -2.79 -6.92
C ASN A 4 -13.20 -3.75 -5.77
N ALA A 5 -13.49 -5.04 -5.88
CA ALA A 5 -13.08 -6.02 -4.87
C ALA A 5 -11.55 -6.10 -4.76
N LEU A 6 -10.83 -6.13 -5.89
CA LEU A 6 -9.36 -6.11 -5.90
C LEU A 6 -8.80 -4.79 -5.34
N ILE A 7 -9.42 -3.64 -5.66
CA ILE A 7 -9.02 -2.35 -5.08
C ILE A 7 -9.21 -2.35 -3.56
N VAL A 8 -10.32 -2.91 -3.04
CA VAL A 8 -10.56 -3.03 -1.60
C VAL A 8 -9.49 -3.89 -0.92
N VAL A 9 -9.02 -4.95 -1.58
CA VAL A 9 -7.88 -5.74 -1.09
C VAL A 9 -6.60 -4.87 -1.03
N VAL A 10 -6.32 -4.08 -2.06
CA VAL A 10 -5.17 -3.15 -2.06
C VAL A 10 -5.29 -2.12 -0.93
N ILE A 11 -6.47 -1.55 -0.71
CA ILE A 11 -6.75 -0.63 0.41
C ILE A 11 -6.45 -1.33 1.75
N ALA A 12 -6.97 -2.53 1.96
CA ALA A 12 -6.75 -3.29 3.20
C ALA A 12 -5.28 -3.57 3.46
N ILE A 13 -4.51 -3.91 2.41
CA ILE A 13 -3.05 -4.09 2.50
C ILE A 13 -2.38 -2.80 2.98
N HIS A 14 -2.71 -1.64 2.38
CA HIS A 14 -2.08 -0.37 2.76
C HIS A 14 -2.49 0.10 4.15
N VAL A 15 -3.74 -0.12 4.56
CA VAL A 15 -4.19 0.12 5.94
C VAL A 15 -3.41 -0.77 6.92
N TRP A 16 -3.16 -2.02 6.58
CA TRP A 16 -2.33 -2.89 7.40
C TRP A 16 -0.88 -2.39 7.49
N ILE A 17 -0.30 -1.91 6.39
CA ILE A 17 1.04 -1.29 6.36
C ILE A 17 1.06 -0.04 7.26
N VAL A 18 0.04 0.82 7.19
CA VAL A 18 -0.11 2.01 8.07
C VAL A 18 -0.06 1.60 9.54
N ILE A 19 -0.81 0.56 9.93
CA ILE A 19 -0.82 0.04 11.29
C ILE A 19 0.59 -0.45 11.70
N LEU A 20 1.25 -1.18 10.82
CA LEU A 20 2.60 -1.67 11.08
C LEU A 20 3.63 -0.54 11.22
N GLU A 21 3.58 0.47 10.36
CA GLU A 21 4.56 1.57 10.30
C GLU A 21 4.32 2.66 11.35
N MET A 22 3.07 2.99 11.65
CA MET A 22 2.74 4.07 12.60
C MET A 22 2.54 3.57 14.03
N LEU A 23 1.99 2.38 14.23
CA LEU A 23 1.58 1.88 15.55
C LEU A 23 2.48 0.76 16.07
N LEU A 24 2.91 -0.15 15.20
CA LEU A 24 3.60 -1.39 15.60
C LEU A 24 5.08 -1.45 15.25
N TRP A 25 5.67 -0.37 14.69
CA TRP A 25 7.02 -0.39 14.09
C TRP A 25 8.11 -0.89 15.05
N ASP A 26 8.14 -0.35 16.28
CA ASP A 26 9.10 -0.74 17.31
C ASP A 26 8.63 -1.95 18.16
N LYS A 27 7.44 -2.48 17.89
CA LYS A 27 6.85 -3.64 18.56
C LYS A 27 7.31 -4.95 17.90
N PRO A 28 7.18 -6.12 18.59
CA PRO A 28 7.58 -7.40 18.02
C PRO A 28 6.96 -7.71 16.65
N GLN A 29 5.70 -7.31 16.42
CA GLN A 29 5.03 -7.53 15.13
C GLN A 29 5.68 -6.72 13.99
N GLY A 30 5.88 -5.40 14.17
CA GLY A 30 6.52 -4.56 13.15
C GLY A 30 7.96 -4.99 12.88
N ARG A 31 8.74 -5.22 13.93
CA ARG A 31 10.11 -5.73 13.79
C ARG A 31 10.18 -7.06 13.03
N LYS A 32 9.23 -7.99 13.27
CA LYS A 32 9.16 -9.26 12.54
C LYS A 32 8.76 -9.06 11.07
N ALA A 33 7.81 -8.17 10.79
CA ALA A 33 7.33 -7.89 9.44
C ALA A 33 8.44 -7.29 8.55
N PHE A 34 9.25 -6.39 9.11
CA PHE A 34 10.29 -5.66 8.38
C PHE A 34 11.73 -6.17 8.64
N GLY A 35 11.92 -7.19 9.49
CA GLY A 35 13.23 -7.76 9.78
C GLY A 35 14.18 -6.83 10.55
N LEU A 36 13.66 -6.05 11.49
CA LEU A 36 14.40 -4.97 12.16
C LEU A 36 15.01 -5.41 13.49
N THR A 37 16.20 -4.90 13.80
CA THR A 37 16.73 -4.93 15.17
C THR A 37 15.94 -3.96 16.07
N PRO A 38 15.86 -4.20 17.39
CA PRO A 38 15.21 -3.26 18.31
C PRO A 38 15.80 -1.85 18.26
N GLU A 39 17.12 -1.73 18.13
CA GLU A 39 17.85 -0.46 18.10
C GLU A 39 17.48 0.34 16.84
N PHE A 40 17.52 -0.31 15.67
CA PHE A 40 17.18 0.34 14.41
C PHE A 40 15.72 0.75 14.35
N ALA A 41 14.80 -0.09 14.83
CA ALA A 41 13.37 0.23 14.86
C ALA A 41 13.07 1.44 15.77
N ARG A 42 13.73 1.54 16.93
CA ARG A 42 13.60 2.72 17.82
C ARG A 42 14.14 3.98 17.14
N ALA A 43 15.31 3.90 16.51
CA ALA A 43 15.96 5.03 15.87
C ALA A 43 15.17 5.58 14.66
N THR A 44 14.43 4.73 13.95
CA THR A 44 13.72 5.06 12.71
C THR A 44 12.22 5.25 12.87
N LYS A 45 11.68 5.18 14.10
CA LYS A 45 10.23 5.18 14.36
C LYS A 45 9.47 6.35 13.73
N VAL A 46 10.02 7.56 13.82
CA VAL A 46 9.36 8.76 13.24
C VAL A 46 9.40 8.72 11.72
N LEU A 47 10.50 8.26 11.13
CA LEU A 47 10.62 8.09 9.68
C LEU A 47 9.60 7.07 9.16
N ALA A 48 9.48 5.93 9.85
CA ALA A 48 8.48 4.91 9.54
C ALA A 48 7.05 5.44 9.67
N ALA A 49 6.74 6.20 10.72
CA ALA A 49 5.42 6.80 10.88
C ALA A 49 5.07 7.74 9.70
N ASN A 50 6.05 8.46 9.15
CA ASN A 50 5.83 9.29 7.96
C ASN A 50 5.61 8.45 6.68
N GLN A 51 6.32 7.33 6.52
CA GLN A 51 6.04 6.36 5.45
C GLN A 51 4.62 5.79 5.57
N GLY A 52 4.21 5.45 6.79
CA GLY A 52 2.85 5.00 7.09
C GLY A 52 1.80 6.03 6.70
N LEU A 53 2.02 7.31 6.96
CA LEU A 53 1.10 8.37 6.56
C LEU A 53 0.94 8.45 5.03
N TYR A 54 2.03 8.36 4.26
CA TYR A 54 1.96 8.32 2.80
C TYR A 54 1.18 7.10 2.30
N ASN A 55 1.41 5.91 2.88
CA ASN A 55 0.61 4.71 2.60
C ASN A 55 -0.88 4.94 2.93
N GLY A 56 -1.17 5.70 3.99
CA GLY A 56 -2.52 6.13 4.34
C GLY A 56 -3.18 6.99 3.27
N PHE A 57 -2.45 7.91 2.63
CA PHE A 57 -2.95 8.71 1.51
C PHE A 57 -3.26 7.84 0.29
N LEU A 58 -2.46 6.81 0.01
CA LEU A 58 -2.74 5.85 -1.07
C LEU A 58 -4.05 5.10 -0.82
N ALA A 59 -4.23 4.59 0.39
CA ALA A 59 -5.46 3.90 0.79
C ALA A 59 -6.69 4.84 0.71
N ALA A 60 -6.57 6.07 1.20
CA ALA A 60 -7.65 7.06 1.17
C ALA A 60 -8.03 7.45 -0.25
N GLY A 61 -7.05 7.69 -1.13
CA GLY A 61 -7.29 8.01 -2.53
C GLY A 61 -8.02 6.90 -3.30
N LEU A 62 -7.63 5.64 -3.07
CA LEU A 62 -8.34 4.48 -3.63
C LEU A 62 -9.75 4.35 -3.07
N LEU A 63 -9.94 4.60 -1.76
CA LEU A 63 -11.27 4.57 -1.14
C LEU A 63 -12.19 5.62 -1.75
N VAL A 64 -11.70 6.86 -1.94
CA VAL A 64 -12.44 7.92 -2.66
C VAL A 64 -12.82 7.46 -4.06
N GLY A 65 -11.89 6.83 -4.78
CA GLY A 65 -12.16 6.26 -6.10
C GLY A 65 -13.29 5.23 -6.08
N VAL A 66 -13.27 4.29 -5.12
CA VAL A 66 -14.33 3.27 -4.98
C VAL A 66 -15.69 3.88 -4.66
N LEU A 67 -15.73 4.84 -3.72
CA LEU A 67 -16.98 5.48 -3.27
C LEU A 67 -17.64 6.35 -4.35
N GLN A 68 -16.87 6.92 -5.28
CA GLN A 68 -17.38 7.76 -6.36
C GLN A 68 -17.79 6.98 -7.63
N ALA A 69 -17.81 5.64 -7.59
CA ALA A 69 -18.21 4.79 -8.72
C ALA A 69 -17.52 5.17 -10.05
N GLU A 70 -18.27 5.56 -11.08
CA GLU A 70 -17.75 5.94 -12.40
C GLU A 70 -16.95 7.26 -12.35
N ALA A 71 -17.39 8.23 -11.56
CA ALA A 71 -16.66 9.50 -11.37
C ALA A 71 -15.31 9.31 -10.65
N GLY A 72 -15.11 8.15 -10.01
CA GLY A 72 -13.88 7.80 -9.31
C GLY A 72 -12.78 7.18 -10.17
N LEU A 73 -12.98 7.00 -11.49
CA LEU A 73 -12.02 6.30 -12.36
C LEU A 73 -10.61 6.91 -12.29
N ALA A 74 -10.48 8.24 -12.39
CA ALA A 74 -9.18 8.91 -12.34
C ALA A 74 -8.42 8.65 -11.02
N PHE A 75 -9.13 8.64 -9.89
CA PHE A 75 -8.55 8.30 -8.58
C PHE A 75 -8.06 6.86 -8.54
N LYS A 76 -8.87 5.91 -9.03
CA LYS A 76 -8.48 4.49 -9.08
C LYS A 76 -7.20 4.31 -9.90
N LEU A 77 -7.16 4.85 -11.12
CA LEU A 77 -6.02 4.70 -12.02
C LEU A 77 -4.76 5.36 -11.45
N PHE A 78 -4.87 6.60 -10.96
CA PHE A 78 -3.73 7.34 -10.43
C PHE A 78 -3.12 6.64 -9.21
N PHE A 79 -3.93 6.30 -8.21
CA PHE A 79 -3.41 5.71 -6.97
C PHE A 79 -2.94 4.27 -7.16
N LEU A 80 -3.60 3.46 -8.01
CA LEU A 80 -3.07 2.13 -8.37
C LEU A 80 -1.71 2.26 -9.07
N GLY A 81 -1.56 3.23 -9.97
CA GLY A 81 -0.28 3.55 -10.60
C GLY A 81 0.81 3.90 -9.57
N CYS A 82 0.49 4.77 -8.61
CA CYS A 82 1.41 5.11 -7.51
C CYS A 82 1.86 3.88 -6.72
N VAL A 83 0.91 3.01 -6.33
CA VAL A 83 1.21 1.77 -5.60
C VAL A 83 2.14 0.85 -6.40
N ILE A 84 1.91 0.71 -7.71
CA ILE A 84 2.75 -0.14 -8.57
C ILE A 84 4.17 0.43 -8.66
N VAL A 85 4.32 1.73 -8.92
CA VAL A 85 5.64 2.37 -9.04
C VAL A 85 6.41 2.29 -7.72
N ALA A 86 5.77 2.64 -6.60
CA ALA A 86 6.37 2.53 -5.27
C ALA A 86 6.73 1.08 -4.92
N GLY A 87 5.86 0.13 -5.26
CA GLY A 87 6.09 -1.29 -5.03
C GLY A 87 7.27 -1.86 -5.83
N ILE A 88 7.44 -1.44 -7.10
CA ILE A 88 8.61 -1.80 -7.92
C ILE A 88 9.88 -1.21 -7.32
N PHE A 89 9.86 0.07 -6.97
CA PHE A 89 11.01 0.73 -6.37
C PHE A 89 11.40 0.08 -5.02
N GLY A 90 10.43 -0.19 -4.16
CA GLY A 90 10.63 -0.89 -2.89
C GLY A 90 11.15 -2.32 -3.07
N ALA A 91 10.69 -3.03 -4.11
CA ALA A 91 11.20 -4.36 -4.44
C ALA A 91 12.68 -4.34 -4.86
N ALA A 92 13.08 -3.34 -5.63
CA ALA A 92 14.46 -3.17 -6.08
C ALA A 92 15.41 -2.70 -4.96
N THR A 93 14.91 -1.96 -3.96
CA THR A 93 15.75 -1.28 -2.97
C THR A 93 15.71 -1.88 -1.57
N SER A 94 14.65 -2.61 -1.22
CA SER A 94 14.44 -3.12 0.15
C SER A 94 14.16 -4.62 0.18
N SER A 95 13.09 -5.08 -0.47
CA SER A 95 12.72 -6.50 -0.44
C SER A 95 11.83 -6.91 -1.59
N ILE A 96 12.21 -7.97 -2.31
CA ILE A 96 11.40 -8.55 -3.39
C ILE A 96 9.97 -8.93 -2.95
N ARG A 97 9.74 -9.15 -1.64
CA ARG A 97 8.40 -9.40 -1.10
C ARG A 97 7.43 -8.25 -1.36
N ILE A 98 7.93 -7.01 -1.45
CA ILE A 98 7.12 -5.81 -1.73
C ILE A 98 6.47 -5.93 -3.12
N LEU A 99 7.16 -6.53 -4.10
CA LEU A 99 6.59 -6.78 -5.42
C LEU A 99 5.31 -7.62 -5.32
N TYR A 100 5.35 -8.70 -4.55
CA TYR A 100 4.24 -9.64 -4.42
C TYR A 100 3.12 -9.16 -3.50
N VAL A 101 3.45 -8.38 -2.45
CA VAL A 101 2.47 -7.90 -1.47
C VAL A 101 1.81 -6.59 -1.91
N GLN A 102 2.52 -5.72 -2.65
CA GLN A 102 2.02 -4.40 -3.04
C GLN A 102 1.80 -4.27 -4.56
N ALA A 103 2.87 -4.42 -5.35
CA ALA A 103 2.81 -4.11 -6.78
C ALA A 103 1.90 -5.07 -7.55
N LEU A 104 1.99 -6.37 -7.30
CA LEU A 104 1.22 -7.39 -8.01
C LEU A 104 -0.30 -7.24 -7.74
N PRO A 105 -0.80 -7.15 -6.49
CA PRO A 105 -2.22 -6.88 -6.24
C PRO A 105 -2.72 -5.59 -6.89
N ALA A 106 -1.92 -4.53 -6.87
CA ALA A 106 -2.28 -3.27 -7.51
C ALA A 106 -2.31 -3.37 -9.04
N ALA A 107 -1.37 -4.10 -9.65
CA ALA A 107 -1.36 -4.35 -11.09
C ALA A 107 -2.58 -5.18 -11.53
N LEU A 108 -2.97 -6.19 -10.74
CA LEU A 108 -4.19 -6.98 -10.99
C LEU A 108 -5.44 -6.11 -10.87
N ALA A 109 -5.53 -5.27 -9.82
CA ALA A 109 -6.61 -4.31 -9.67
C ALA A 109 -6.68 -3.31 -10.84
N LEU A 110 -5.53 -2.82 -11.31
CA LEU A 110 -5.44 -1.88 -12.43
C LEU A 110 -5.91 -2.52 -13.73
N ALA A 111 -5.41 -3.72 -14.04
CA ALA A 111 -5.82 -4.47 -15.23
C ALA A 111 -7.33 -4.75 -15.22
N ALA A 112 -7.88 -5.19 -14.08
CA ALA A 112 -9.31 -5.42 -13.94
C ALA A 112 -10.14 -4.13 -14.05
N THR A 113 -9.60 -2.99 -13.59
CA THR A 113 -10.27 -1.69 -13.72
C THR A 113 -10.31 -1.26 -15.19
N LEU A 114 -9.19 -1.36 -15.91
CA LEU A 114 -9.11 -1.00 -17.33
C LEU A 114 -9.97 -1.91 -18.22
N ALA A 115 -10.09 -3.20 -17.88
CA ALA A 115 -10.94 -4.14 -18.62
C ALA A 115 -12.45 -3.95 -18.36
N ALA A 116 -12.82 -3.12 -17.38
CA ALA A 116 -14.21 -2.86 -17.00
C ALA A 116 -14.72 -1.48 -17.45
N VAL A 117 -13.86 -0.68 -18.11
CA VAL A 117 -14.21 0.58 -18.80
C VAL A 117 -14.62 0.25 -20.22
#